data_AF-A0A523X7M3-F1
#
_entry.id   AF-A0A523X7M3-F1
#
_cell.length_a   1.000
_cell.length_b   1.000
_cell.length_c   1.000
_cell.angle_alpha   90.00
_cell.angle_beta   90.00
_cell.angle_gamma   90.00
#
_symmetry.space_group_name_H-M   'P 1'
#
loop_
_entity.id
_entity.type
_entity.pdbx_description
1 polymer ?
#
loop_
_entity_poly.entity_id
_entity_poly.type
_entity_poly.pdbx_seq_one_letter_code
_entity_poly.pdbx_strand_id
1 'polypeptide(L)'
;MDLRQAATVYMHKAIRSKWFQALCIAILVFVIYFLTSKGSTLNNHYVRLADAFLHGRLYLVDVPDWLEVARFGDKAFVINPPAPTLFVLPWVAIWGISTIQTILCSL
;
A
#
# COMPACT_ATOMS: atom_id res chain seq x y z
N MET A 1 37.27 -3.71 -33.11
CA MET A 1 36.14 -4.28 -32.35
C MET A 1 34.93 -3.41 -32.62
N ASP A 2 33.92 -3.96 -33.26
CA ASP A 2 32.77 -3.20 -33.77
C ASP A 2 31.81 -2.84 -32.61
N LEU A 3 31.32 -1.59 -32.57
CA LEU A 3 30.50 -1.08 -31.45
C LEU A 3 29.24 -1.94 -31.21
N ARG A 4 28.73 -2.56 -32.28
CA ARG A 4 27.60 -3.48 -32.24
C ARG A 4 27.91 -4.79 -31.51
N GLN A 5 29.14 -5.30 -31.62
CA GLN A 5 29.57 -6.53 -30.95
C GLN A 5 29.84 -6.30 -29.47
N ALA A 6 30.35 -5.13 -29.09
CA ALA A 6 30.50 -4.77 -27.69
C ALA A 6 29.11 -4.69 -27.01
N ALA A 7 28.15 -4.00 -27.64
CA ALA A 7 26.80 -3.84 -27.11
C ALA A 7 26.08 -5.19 -26.85
N THR A 8 26.19 -6.16 -27.77
CA THR A 8 25.57 -7.48 -27.61
C THR A 8 26.19 -8.27 -26.46
N VAL A 9 27.51 -8.20 -26.26
CA VAL A 9 28.21 -8.89 -25.17
C VAL A 9 27.83 -8.29 -23.80
N TYR A 10 27.79 -6.96 -23.70
CA TYR A 10 27.35 -6.29 -22.47
C TYR A 10 25.89 -6.58 -22.13
N MET A 11 25.01 -6.57 -23.14
CA MET A 11 23.60 -6.88 -22.97
C MET A 11 23.38 -8.33 -22.51
N HIS A 12 24.14 -9.28 -23.07
CA HIS A 12 24.09 -10.69 -22.66
C HIS A 12 24.57 -10.89 -21.21
N LYS A 13 25.60 -10.15 -20.78
CA LYS A 13 26.09 -10.21 -19.39
C LYS A 13 25.11 -9.56 -18.41
N ALA A 14 24.46 -8.47 -18.81
CA ALA A 14 23.41 -7.81 -18.03
C ALA A 14 22.17 -8.70 -17.84
N ILE A 15 21.69 -9.33 -18.93
CA ILE A 15 20.54 -10.25 -18.90
C ILE A 15 20.79 -11.47 -18.02
N ARG A 16 22.03 -11.96 -17.96
CA ARG A 16 22.42 -13.09 -17.10
C ARG A 16 22.64 -12.70 -15.63
N SER A 17 22.64 -11.40 -15.31
CA SER A 17 22.75 -10.94 -13.92
C SER A 17 21.49 -11.29 -13.14
N LYS A 18 21.66 -12.04 -12.05
CA LYS A 18 20.55 -12.43 -11.16
C LYS A 18 19.79 -11.22 -10.61
N TRP A 19 20.47 -10.10 -10.38
CA TRP A 19 19.86 -8.85 -9.91
C TRP A 19 18.99 -8.18 -10.97
N PHE A 20 19.42 -8.22 -12.23
CA PHE A 20 18.62 -7.68 -13.34
C PHE A 20 17.37 -8.52 -13.56
N GLN A 21 17.50 -9.86 -13.53
CA GLN A 21 16.36 -10.77 -13.61
C GLN A 21 15.39 -10.58 -12.44
N ALA A 22 15.90 -10.45 -11.21
CA ALA A 22 15.08 -10.17 -10.03
C ALA A 22 14.33 -8.84 -10.15
N LEU A 23 15.00 -7.78 -10.64
CA LEU A 23 14.36 -6.49 -10.88
C LEU A 23 13.26 -6.58 -11.94
N CYS A 24 13.52 -7.25 -13.07
CA CYS A 24 12.51 -7.45 -14.11
C CYS A 24 11.30 -8.23 -13.59
N ILE A 25 11.52 -9.28 -12.80
CA ILE A 25 10.44 -10.05 -12.16
C ILE A 25 9.66 -9.18 -11.18
N ALA A 26 10.34 -8.41 -10.32
CA ALA A 26 9.70 -7.51 -9.36
C ALA A 26 8.82 -6.47 -10.06
N ILE A 27 9.33 -5.83 -11.11
CA ILE A 27 8.57 -4.87 -11.92
C ILE A 27 7.37 -5.55 -12.59
N LEU A 28 7.55 -6.73 -13.17
CA LEU A 28 6.47 -7.46 -13.83
C LEU A 28 5.36 -7.85 -12.85
N VAL A 29 5.72 -8.37 -11.68
CA VAL A 29 4.76 -8.72 -10.61
C VAL A 29 4.06 -7.46 -10.09
N PHE A 30 4.80 -6.37 -9.87
CA PHE A 30 4.23 -5.10 -9.47
C PHE A 30 3.21 -4.58 -10.49
N VAL A 31 3.54 -4.61 -11.78
CA VAL A 31 2.63 -4.17 -12.86
C VAL A 31 1.38 -5.04 -12.92
N ILE A 32 1.52 -6.37 -12.86
CA ILE A 32 0.37 -7.28 -12.85
C ILE A 32 -0.51 -7.01 -11.63
N TYR A 33 0.10 -6.87 -10.44
CA TYR A 33 -0.62 -6.57 -9.21
C TYR A 33 -1.33 -5.22 -9.33
N PHE A 34 -0.64 -4.17 -9.78
CA PHE A 34 -1.20 -2.83 -9.93
C PHE A 34 -2.42 -2.83 -10.87
N LEU A 35 -2.32 -3.51 -12.02
CA LEU A 35 -3.40 -3.60 -13.00
C LEU A 35 -4.57 -4.49 -12.56
N THR A 36 -4.31 -5.51 -11.73
CA THR A 36 -5.32 -6.49 -11.28
C THR A 36 -5.93 -6.12 -9.93
N SER A 37 -5.26 -5.29 -9.14
CA SER A 37 -5.75 -4.87 -7.83
C SER A 37 -7.06 -4.12 -7.98
N LYS A 38 -8.11 -4.62 -7.31
CA LYS A 38 -9.43 -3.96 -7.29
C LYS A 38 -9.39 -2.72 -6.40
N GLY A 39 -8.69 -1.66 -6.83
CA GLY A 39 -8.76 -0.30 -6.30
C GLY A 39 -9.06 -0.15 -4.81
N SER A 40 -9.93 0.81 -4.47
CA SER A 40 -10.44 1.01 -3.11
C SER A 40 -11.10 -0.26 -2.57
N THR A 41 -10.44 -0.94 -1.64
CA THR A 41 -11.10 -1.96 -0.83
C THR A 41 -12.01 -1.27 0.17
N LEU A 42 -13.24 -1.77 0.32
CA LEU A 42 -14.19 -1.28 1.33
C LEU A 42 -13.51 -1.15 2.71
N ASN A 43 -12.64 -2.10 3.06
CA ASN A 43 -11.90 -2.14 4.32
C ASN A 43 -10.86 -1.03 4.50
N ASN A 44 -11.31 0.17 4.86
CA ASN A 44 -10.49 1.36 5.13
C ASN A 44 -10.17 1.57 6.64
N HIS A 45 -9.94 0.47 7.37
CA HIS A 45 -9.70 0.46 8.81
C HIS A 45 -8.54 1.37 9.21
N TYR A 46 -7.42 1.31 8.47
CA TYR A 46 -6.23 2.10 8.80
C TYR A 46 -6.39 3.58 8.44
N VAL A 47 -7.13 3.90 7.38
CA VAL A 47 -7.45 5.29 7.00
C VAL A 47 -8.34 5.94 8.06
N ARG A 48 -9.37 5.22 8.52
CA ARG A 48 -10.26 5.69 9.59
C ARG A 48 -9.56 5.79 10.94
N LEU A 49 -8.66 4.85 11.25
CA LEU A 49 -7.86 4.92 12.47
C LEU A 49 -6.85 6.07 12.44
N ALA A 50 -6.25 6.35 11.27
CA ALA A 50 -5.37 7.50 11.09
C ALA A 50 -6.13 8.82 11.27
N ASP A 51 -7.34 8.94 10.74
CA ASP A 51 -8.22 10.08 10.98
C ASP A 51 -8.52 10.25 12.49
N ALA A 52 -8.84 9.15 13.19
CA ALA A 52 -9.06 9.18 14.62
C ALA A 52 -7.82 9.68 15.38
N PHE A 53 -6.62 9.18 15.04
CA PHE A 53 -5.36 9.62 15.65
C PHE A 53 -5.08 11.11 15.41
N LEU A 54 -5.31 11.60 14.19
CA LEU A 54 -5.14 13.02 13.85
C LEU A 54 -6.09 13.93 14.65
N HIS A 55 -7.24 13.40 15.08
CA HIS A 55 -8.18 14.10 15.95
C HIS A 55 -8.06 13.74 17.44
N GLY A 56 -6.97 13.06 17.86
CA GLY A 56 -6.72 12.72 19.26
C GLY A 56 -7.65 11.65 19.84
N ARG A 57 -8.28 10.83 19.00
CA ARG A 57 -9.19 9.75 19.39
C ARG A 57 -8.57 8.38 19.13
N LEU A 58 -8.92 7.41 19.97
CA LEU A 58 -8.63 5.98 19.74
C LEU A 58 -9.83 5.20 19.20
N TYR A 59 -10.97 5.88 19.04
CA TYR A 59 -12.23 5.31 18.57
C TYR A 59 -12.67 5.98 17.28
N LEU A 60 -13.39 5.21 16.46
CA LEU A 60 -13.95 5.67 15.20
C LEU A 60 -15.28 6.40 15.40
N VAL A 61 -15.58 7.32 14.48
CA VAL A 61 -16.86 8.01 14.35
C VAL A 61 -17.49 7.57 13.02
N ASP A 62 -18.82 7.47 12.98
CA ASP A 62 -19.58 7.05 11.78
C ASP A 62 -19.09 5.75 11.16
N VAL A 63 -19.09 4.68 11.97
CA VAL A 63 -18.64 3.35 11.54
C VAL A 63 -19.71 2.68 10.68
N PRO A 64 -19.38 2.30 9.43
CA PRO A 64 -20.28 1.54 8.57
C PRO A 64 -20.51 0.14 9.14
N ASP A 65 -21.70 -0.41 8.93
CA ASP A 65 -22.08 -1.74 9.46
C ASP A 65 -21.24 -2.90 8.91
N TRP A 66 -20.61 -2.70 7.76
CA TRP A 66 -19.73 -3.70 7.14
C TRP A 66 -18.29 -3.67 7.68
N LEU A 67 -17.91 -2.69 8.50
CA LEU A 67 -16.56 -2.56 9.04
C LEU A 67 -16.40 -3.39 10.32
N GLU A 68 -15.38 -4.25 10.36
CA GLU A 68 -15.11 -5.10 11.51
C GLU A 68 -14.43 -4.29 12.62
N VAL A 69 -15.16 -4.08 13.73
CA VAL A 69 -14.71 -3.25 14.86
C VAL A 69 -15.11 -3.91 16.18
N ALA A 70 -14.29 -3.71 17.22
CA ALA A 70 -14.68 -4.01 18.58
C ALA A 70 -15.53 -2.85 19.13
N ARG A 71 -16.74 -3.15 19.61
CA ARG A 71 -17.62 -2.16 20.24
C ARG A 71 -17.50 -2.25 21.76
N PHE A 72 -17.31 -1.11 22.42
CA PHE A 72 -17.31 -0.99 23.88
C PHE A 72 -18.07 0.28 24.30
N GLY A 73 -19.26 0.09 24.88
CA GLY A 73 -20.23 1.17 25.05
C GLY A 73 -20.62 1.79 23.71
N ASP A 74 -20.62 3.12 23.64
CA ASP A 74 -20.94 3.88 22.41
C ASP A 74 -19.74 4.08 21.48
N LYS A 75 -18.60 3.43 21.76
CA LYS A 75 -17.36 3.59 21.00
C LYS A 75 -17.03 2.35 20.18
N ALA A 76 -16.48 2.58 18.99
CA ALA A 76 -15.99 1.55 18.09
C ALA A 76 -14.47 1.64 17.92
N PHE A 77 -13.79 0.52 18.07
CA PHE A 77 -12.33 0.42 18.03
C PHE A 77 -11.89 -0.53 16.92
N VAL A 78 -10.80 -0.17 16.25
CA VAL A 78 -10.15 -1.05 15.27
C VAL A 78 -9.37 -2.13 16.02
N ILE A 79 -9.59 -3.40 15.67
CA ILE A 79 -8.97 -4.57 16.30
C ILE A 79 -7.53 -4.77 15.77
N ASN A 80 -7.29 -4.36 14.54
CA ASN A 80 -6.02 -4.55 13.84
C ASN A 80 -4.87 -3.80 14.53
N PRO A 81 -3.63 -4.32 14.43
CA PRO A 81 -2.46 -3.62 14.95
C PRO A 81 -2.35 -2.19 14.41
N PRO A 82 -1.92 -1.21 15.22
CA PRO A 82 -1.86 0.19 14.79
C PRO A 82 -0.64 0.53 13.91
N ALA A 83 0.33 -0.38 13.76
CA ALA A 83 1.55 -0.10 13.01
C ALA A 83 1.32 0.28 11.53
N PRO A 84 0.45 -0.40 10.76
CA PRO A 84 0.13 0.00 9.38
C PRO A 84 -0.49 1.40 9.28
N THR A 85 -1.23 1.81 10.32
CA THR A 85 -1.84 3.15 10.40
C THR A 85 -0.80 4.26 10.33
N LEU A 86 0.37 4.06 10.94
CA LEU A 86 1.43 5.07 10.96
C LEU A 86 1.97 5.38 9.56
N PHE A 87 1.97 4.41 8.65
CA PHE A 87 2.42 4.60 7.27
C PHE A 87 1.41 5.39 6.43
N VAL A 88 0.11 5.24 6.70
CA VAL A 88 -0.95 5.99 5.99
C VAL A 88 -1.25 7.34 6.63
N LEU A 89 -0.84 7.56 7.89
CA LEU A 89 -1.10 8.77 8.67
C LEU A 89 -0.72 10.09 7.97
N PRO A 90 0.49 10.27 7.40
CA PRO A 90 0.82 11.52 6.72
C PRO A 90 -0.06 11.78 5.50
N TRP A 91 -0.54 10.73 4.84
CA TRP A 91 -1.38 10.85 3.65
C TRP A 91 -2.82 11.19 4.01
N VAL A 92 -3.33 10.61 5.09
CA VAL A 92 -4.62 11.00 5.66
C VAL A 92 -4.59 12.44 6.18
N ALA A 93 -3.45 12.93 6.67
CA ALA A 93 -3.32 14.34 7.06
C ALA A 93 -3.44 15.31 5.87
N ILE A 94 -3.05 14.89 4.65
CA ILE A 94 -3.10 15.73 3.44
C ILE A 94 -4.44 15.57 2.70
N TRP A 95 -4.93 14.33 2.56
CA TRP A 95 -6.08 13.99 1.72
C TRP A 95 -7.32 13.51 2.48
N GLY A 96 -7.24 13.37 3.81
CA GLY A 96 -8.33 12.90 4.65
C GLY A 96 -8.73 11.45 4.35
N ILE A 97 -10.01 11.13 4.61
CA ILE A 97 -10.60 9.79 4.45
C ILE A 97 -10.65 9.33 2.98
N SER A 98 -10.43 10.25 2.03
CA SER A 98 -10.31 9.95 0.60
C SER A 98 -9.03 9.19 0.23
N THR A 99 -8.13 8.99 1.20
CA THR A 99 -6.89 8.22 1.02
C THR A 99 -7.18 6.77 0.66
N ILE A 100 -6.72 6.31 -0.51
CA ILE A 100 -6.89 4.93 -0.96
C ILE A 100 -5.83 4.03 -0.30
N GLN A 101 -6.24 3.33 0.75
CA GLN A 101 -5.38 2.41 1.51
C GLN A 101 -4.69 1.36 0.62
N THR A 102 -5.38 0.83 -0.39
CA THR A 102 -4.87 -0.24 -1.27
C THR A 102 -3.65 0.19 -2.08
N ILE A 103 -3.62 1.43 -2.57
CA ILE A 103 -2.48 1.93 -3.37
C ILE A 103 -1.25 2.09 -2.47
N LEU A 104 -1.45 2.50 -1.23
CA LEU A 104 -0.37 2.78 -0.29
C LEU A 104 0.25 1.52 0.32
N CYS A 105 -0.54 0.47 0.57
CA CYS A 105 0.01 -0.82 1.00
C CYS A 105 0.69 -1.62 -0.14
N SER A 106 0.54 -1.19 -1.40
CA SER A 106 1.15 -1.82 -2.57
C SER A 106 2.50 -1.23 -2.99
N LEU A 107 2.89 -0.10 -2.37
CA LEU A 107 4.19 0.56 -2.52
C LEU A 107 5.18 0.02 -1.50
#